data_AF-A0A1A0HFD0-F1
#
_entry.id   AF-A0A1A0HFD0-F1
#
_cell.length_a   1.000
_cell.length_b   1.000
_cell.length_c   1.000
_cell.angle_alpha   90.00
_cell.angle_beta   90.00
_cell.angle_gamma   90.00
#
_symmetry.space_group_name_H-M   'P 1'
#
loop_
_entity.id
_entity.type
_entity.pdbx_description
1 polymer ?
#
loop_
_entity_poly.entity_id
_entity_poly.type
_entity_poly.pdbx_seq_one_letter_code
_entity_poly.pdbx_strand_id
1 'polypeptide(L)'
;MSIQMAMVFGALVAQMAVIALLLLPLPHMIRAKIVRGWAALRQNANYKVGLLFVSGLMVLQFADCVQKLQKYLRRESPEAVLNPSMGVGLLSDKLASKFYAQRNLYLSGAVLYLGLTIHTVLLIMGKLVAKEVLCRSAHNENTKDDSEEIVALKETIRKREVEIAAMKKQIEGVQKAYDGLSASSERSKDD
;
A
#
# COMPACT_ATOMS: atom_id res chain seq x y z
N MET A 1 8.76 30.75 -22.29
CA MET A 1 7.68 30.18 -21.44
C MET A 1 7.25 31.25 -20.46
N SER A 2 5.95 31.46 -20.24
CA SER A 2 5.51 32.31 -19.13
C SER A 2 5.99 31.74 -17.79
N ILE A 3 6.33 32.59 -16.82
CA ILE A 3 6.71 32.20 -15.46
C ILE A 3 5.69 31.23 -14.85
N GLN A 4 4.40 31.45 -15.14
CA GLN A 4 3.31 30.55 -14.71
C GLN A 4 3.50 29.12 -15.23
N MET A 5 3.88 28.95 -16.50
CA MET A 5 4.08 27.62 -17.08
C MET A 5 5.37 26.94 -16.59
N ALA A 6 6.38 27.73 -16.20
CA ALA A 6 7.56 27.20 -15.54
C ALA A 6 7.24 26.65 -14.14
N MET A 7 6.39 27.33 -13.36
CA MET A 7 5.91 26.81 -12.07
C MET A 7 5.11 25.51 -12.23
N VAL A 8 4.22 25.43 -13.21
CA VAL A 8 3.45 24.20 -13.52
C VAL A 8 4.38 23.06 -13.89
N PHE A 9 5.38 23.34 -14.74
CA PHE A 9 6.37 22.34 -15.12
C PHE A 9 7.19 21.86 -13.90
N GLY A 10 7.62 22.76 -13.03
CA GLY A 10 8.30 22.40 -11.79
C GLY A 10 7.43 21.54 -10.87
N ALA A 11 6.15 21.88 -10.72
CA ALA A 11 5.18 21.08 -9.97
C ALA A 11 5.01 19.68 -10.58
N LEU A 12 4.95 19.58 -11.90
CA LEU A 12 4.87 18.29 -12.61
C LEU A 12 6.09 17.41 -12.31
N VAL A 13 7.29 17.94 -12.47
CA VAL A 13 8.54 17.19 -12.22
C VAL A 13 8.61 16.75 -10.75
N ALA A 14 8.26 17.62 -9.82
CA ALA A 14 8.21 17.29 -8.39
C ALA A 14 7.19 16.16 -8.11
N GLN A 15 5.98 16.25 -8.66
CA GLN A 15 4.95 15.22 -8.49
C GLN A 15 5.37 13.88 -9.11
N MET A 16 6.00 13.89 -10.29
CA MET A 16 6.55 12.69 -10.93
C MET A 16 7.60 12.01 -10.05
N ALA A 17 8.52 12.79 -9.48
CA ALA A 17 9.54 12.27 -8.57
C ALA A 17 8.91 11.66 -7.30
N VAL A 18 7.92 12.34 -6.71
CA VAL A 18 7.20 11.84 -5.53
C VAL A 18 6.45 10.53 -5.84
N ILE A 19 5.75 10.45 -6.97
CA ILE A 19 5.04 9.25 -7.40
C ILE A 19 6.03 8.11 -7.66
N ALA A 20 7.11 8.36 -8.38
CA ALA A 20 8.14 7.36 -8.65
C ALA A 20 8.72 6.79 -7.34
N LEU A 21 9.00 7.67 -6.36
CA LEU A 21 9.46 7.26 -5.04
C LEU A 21 8.39 6.45 -4.28
N LEU A 22 7.11 6.82 -4.40
CA LEU A 22 6.01 6.19 -3.66
C LEU A 22 5.58 4.84 -4.26
N LEU A 23 5.73 4.64 -5.57
CA LEU A 23 5.43 3.38 -6.27
C LEU A 23 6.52 2.32 -6.11
N LEU A 24 7.74 2.73 -5.76
CA LEU A 24 8.82 1.79 -5.48
C LEU A 24 8.37 0.81 -4.37
N PRO A 25 8.72 -0.49 -4.43
CA PRO A 25 8.40 -1.43 -3.35
C PRO A 25 9.15 -1.05 -2.05
N LEU A 26 8.61 -0.09 -1.30
CA LEU A 26 9.20 0.37 -0.04
C LEU A 26 8.99 -0.68 1.06
N PRO A 27 9.99 -0.94 1.92
CA PRO A 27 9.80 -1.79 3.09
C PRO A 27 8.76 -1.18 4.05
N HIS A 28 8.01 -2.05 4.74
CA HIS A 28 6.86 -1.68 5.57
C HIS A 28 7.15 -0.56 6.58
N MET A 29 8.35 -0.54 7.18
CA MET A 29 8.75 0.50 8.13
C MET A 29 8.69 1.92 7.54
N ILE A 30 9.08 2.06 6.27
CA ILE A 30 9.06 3.35 5.57
C ILE A 30 7.63 3.70 5.18
N ARG A 31 6.85 2.74 4.69
CA ARG A 31 5.42 2.95 4.38
C ARG A 31 4.65 3.46 5.59
N ALA A 32 4.85 2.83 6.75
CA ALA A 32 4.21 3.23 8.00
C ALA A 32 4.67 4.62 8.49
N LYS A 33 5.92 5.03 8.24
CA LYS A 33 6.39 6.40 8.53
C LYS A 33 5.76 7.42 7.59
N ILE A 34 5.70 7.15 6.29
CA ILE A 34 5.07 8.03 5.29
C ILE A 34 3.58 8.22 5.62
N VAL A 35 2.85 7.14 5.89
CA VAL A 35 1.42 7.20 6.23
C VAL A 35 1.19 7.98 7.53
N ARG A 36 2.01 7.76 8.57
CA ARG A 36 1.93 8.52 9.82
C ARG A 36 2.25 10.00 9.64
N GLY A 37 3.31 10.32 8.89
CA GLY A 37 3.67 11.70 8.56
C GLY A 37 2.57 12.40 7.77
N TRP A 38 2.00 11.72 6.78
CA TRP A 38 0.87 12.23 6.01
C TRP A 38 -0.40 12.42 6.86
N ALA A 39 -0.70 11.50 7.76
CA ALA A 39 -1.82 11.62 8.68
C ALA A 39 -1.65 12.81 9.64
N ALA A 40 -0.44 12.98 10.22
CA ALA A 40 -0.10 14.12 11.06
C ALA A 40 -0.22 15.45 10.30
N LEU A 41 0.26 15.48 9.05
CA LEU A 41 0.17 16.66 8.20
C LEU A 41 -1.29 17.01 7.86
N ARG A 42 -2.16 16.01 7.71
CA ARG A 42 -3.61 16.20 7.48
C ARG A 42 -4.37 16.63 8.73
N GLN A 43 -3.91 16.30 9.93
CA GLN A 43 -4.51 16.77 11.19
C GLN A 43 -4.35 18.29 11.36
N ASN A 44 -3.30 18.88 10.79
CA ASN A 44 -3.12 20.33 10.80
C ASN A 44 -4.15 21.01 9.88
N ALA A 45 -5.10 21.73 10.47
CA ALA A 45 -6.15 22.45 9.75
C ALA A 45 -5.59 23.44 8.71
N ASN A 46 -4.52 24.17 9.07
CA ASN A 46 -3.87 25.14 8.19
C ASN A 46 -3.33 24.48 6.90
N TYR A 47 -2.73 23.29 7.04
CA TYR A 47 -2.21 22.55 5.89
C TYR A 47 -3.33 22.03 4.99
N LYS A 48 -4.44 21.55 5.58
CA LYS A 48 -5.62 21.10 4.84
C LYS A 48 -6.20 22.23 3.97
N VAL A 49 -6.32 23.43 4.53
CA VAL A 49 -6.80 24.61 3.80
C VAL A 49 -5.83 24.99 2.69
N GLY A 50 -4.52 25.02 2.98
CA GLY A 50 -3.50 25.32 1.97
C GLY A 50 -3.50 24.32 0.80
N LEU A 51 -3.60 23.02 1.10
CA LEU A 51 -3.68 21.98 0.07
C LEU A 51 -4.94 22.13 -0.80
N LEU A 52 -6.10 22.42 -0.19
CA LEU A 52 -7.34 22.64 -0.91
C LEU A 52 -7.25 23.89 -1.80
N PHE A 53 -6.65 24.97 -1.29
CA PHE A 53 -6.44 26.20 -2.04
C PHE A 53 -5.54 25.99 -3.26
N VAL A 54 -4.37 25.35 -3.08
CA VAL A 54 -3.44 25.04 -4.19
C VAL A 54 -4.09 24.10 -5.20
N SER A 55 -4.80 23.07 -4.73
CA SER A 55 -5.54 22.16 -5.61
C SER A 55 -6.64 22.90 -6.40
N GLY A 56 -7.35 23.83 -5.75
CA GLY A 56 -8.37 24.66 -6.38
C GLY A 56 -7.78 25.57 -7.46
N LEU A 57 -6.62 26.19 -7.19
CA LEU A 57 -5.89 26.98 -8.18
C LEU A 57 -5.48 26.15 -9.39
N MET A 58 -5.03 24.90 -9.20
CA MET A 58 -4.68 24.00 -10.32
C MET A 58 -5.90 23.62 -11.16
N VAL A 59 -7.07 23.37 -10.54
CA VAL A 59 -8.32 23.14 -11.26
C VAL A 59 -8.73 24.38 -12.06
N LEU A 60 -8.66 25.57 -11.45
CA LEU A 60 -9.02 26.82 -12.10
C LEU A 60 -8.09 27.11 -13.28
N GLN A 61 -6.79 26.87 -13.12
CA GLN A 61 -5.80 27.03 -14.19
C GLN A 61 -6.05 26.05 -15.34
N PHE A 62 -6.42 24.80 -15.03
CA PHE A 62 -6.82 23.83 -16.05
C PHE A 62 -8.08 24.30 -16.79
N ALA A 63 -9.10 24.80 -16.08
CA ALA A 63 -10.31 25.35 -16.68
C ALA A 63 -10.02 26.56 -17.58
N ASP A 64 -9.13 27.47 -17.18
CA ASP A 64 -8.68 28.60 -18.02
C ASP A 64 -8.00 28.09 -19.31
N CYS A 65 -7.16 27.05 -19.23
CA CYS A 65 -6.56 26.44 -20.41
C CYS A 65 -7.61 25.81 -21.34
N VAL A 66 -8.62 25.13 -20.80
CA VAL A 66 -9.75 24.58 -21.58
C VAL A 66 -10.52 25.70 -22.27
N GLN A 67 -10.89 26.75 -21.53
CA GLN A 67 -11.63 27.89 -22.09
C GLN A 67 -10.83 28.59 -23.20
N LYS A 68 -9.52 28.78 -23.02
CA LYS A 68 -8.63 29.32 -24.06
C LYS A 68 -8.63 28.44 -25.30
N LEU A 69 -8.49 27.12 -25.16
CA LEU A 69 -8.48 26.21 -26.31
C LEU A 69 -9.84 26.18 -27.02
N GLN A 70 -10.95 26.20 -26.28
CA GLN A 70 -12.30 26.27 -26.85
C GLN A 70 -12.53 27.57 -27.64
N LYS A 71 -11.99 28.71 -27.18
CA LYS A 71 -12.05 29.98 -27.92
C LYS A 71 -11.31 29.90 -29.26
N TYR A 72 -10.17 29.19 -29.31
CA TYR A 72 -9.45 28.97 -30.58
C TYR A 72 -10.23 28.05 -31.52
N LEU A 73 -10.83 26.97 -31.01
CA LEU A 73 -11.67 26.07 -31.82
C LEU A 73 -12.92 26.77 -32.38
N ARG A 74 -13.61 27.59 -31.57
CA ARG A 74 -14.83 28.29 -32.00
C ARG A 74 -14.57 29.40 -33.03
N ARG A 75 -13.39 30.03 -33.00
CA ARG A 75 -12.96 31.03 -33.99
C ARG A 75 -12.49 30.43 -35.31
N GLU A 76 -12.40 29.10 -35.40
CA GLU A 76 -12.05 28.34 -36.60
C GLU A 76 -13.28 28.10 -37.50
N SER A 77 -14.38 28.85 -37.33
CA SER A 77 -15.51 28.84 -38.26
C SER A 77 -15.03 29.23 -39.68
N PRO A 78 -15.56 28.57 -40.73
CA PRO A 78 -15.00 28.62 -42.09
C PRO A 78 -14.93 30.02 -42.73
N GLU A 79 -15.60 31.01 -42.15
CA GLU A 79 -15.61 32.40 -42.62
C GLU A 79 -14.26 33.11 -42.47
N ALA A 80 -13.39 32.68 -41.55
CA ALA A 80 -12.06 33.24 -41.39
C ALA A 80 -11.05 32.77 -42.46
N VAL A 81 -11.35 31.67 -43.15
CA VAL A 81 -10.52 31.10 -44.24
C VAL A 81 -10.83 31.79 -45.58
N LEU A 82 -12.01 32.42 -45.70
CA LEU A 82 -12.51 33.04 -46.93
C LEU A 82 -12.04 34.48 -47.16
N ASN A 83 -11.26 35.07 -46.24
CA ASN A 83 -10.67 36.41 -46.41
C ASN A 83 -9.17 36.32 -46.73
N PRO A 84 -8.76 36.24 -48.01
CA PRO A 84 -7.36 36.15 -48.43
C PRO A 84 -6.55 37.43 -48.18
N SER A 85 -7.18 38.49 -47.65
CA SER A 85 -6.52 39.75 -47.23
C SER A 85 -5.73 39.61 -45.92
N MET A 86 -5.95 38.55 -45.13
CA MET A 86 -5.24 38.33 -43.87
C MET A 86 -3.94 37.56 -44.16
N GLY A 87 -2.84 38.30 -44.35
CA GLY A 87 -1.55 37.77 -44.80
C GLY A 87 -1.06 36.49 -44.09
N VAL A 88 -0.35 35.66 -44.86
CA VAL A 88 0.18 34.33 -44.48
C VAL A 88 0.88 34.30 -43.10
N GLY A 89 1.52 35.39 -42.68
CA GLY A 89 2.13 35.52 -41.35
C GLY A 89 1.13 35.48 -40.18
N LEU A 90 -0.05 36.07 -40.32
CA LEU A 90 -1.09 36.10 -39.27
C LEU A 90 -1.74 34.72 -39.06
N LEU A 91 -1.79 33.89 -40.10
CA LEU A 91 -2.25 32.50 -39.99
C LEU A 91 -1.23 31.64 -39.24
N SER A 92 0.07 31.85 -39.50
CA SER A 92 1.16 31.13 -38.85
C SER A 92 1.22 31.44 -37.34
N ASP A 93 1.05 32.70 -36.93
CA ASP A 93 1.01 33.11 -35.52
C ASP A 93 -0.22 32.55 -34.77
N LYS A 94 -1.37 32.46 -35.45
CA LYS A 94 -2.58 31.84 -34.89
C LYS A 94 -2.39 30.33 -34.70
N LEU A 95 -1.78 29.65 -35.67
CA LEU A 95 -1.44 28.22 -35.55
C LEU A 95 -0.46 28.00 -34.39
N ALA A 96 0.61 28.79 -34.30
CA ALA A 96 1.57 28.71 -33.20
C ALA A 96 0.89 28.90 -31.83
N SER A 97 0.00 29.90 -31.71
CA SER A 97 -0.78 30.15 -30.50
C SER A 97 -1.68 28.97 -30.10
N LYS A 98 -2.28 28.27 -31.08
CA LYS A 98 -3.07 27.06 -30.86
C LYS A 98 -2.21 25.92 -30.29
N PHE A 99 -1.04 25.67 -30.88
CA PHE A 99 -0.11 24.65 -30.38
C PHE A 99 0.35 24.96 -28.94
N TYR A 100 0.61 26.24 -28.63
CA TYR A 100 0.95 26.63 -27.27
C TYR A 100 -0.20 26.40 -26.28
N ALA A 101 -1.43 26.74 -26.65
CA ALA A 101 -2.61 26.50 -25.81
C ALA A 101 -2.84 25.00 -25.57
N GLN A 102 -2.70 24.17 -26.61
CA GLN A 102 -2.85 22.73 -26.53
C GLN A 102 -1.80 22.09 -25.61
N ARG A 103 -0.51 22.45 -25.75
CA ARG A 103 0.56 21.96 -24.86
C ARG A 103 0.32 22.37 -23.42
N ASN A 104 -0.05 23.62 -23.17
CA ASN A 104 -0.28 24.12 -21.81
C ASN A 104 -1.48 23.41 -21.15
N LEU A 105 -2.51 23.07 -21.93
CA LEU A 105 -3.64 22.28 -21.45
C LEU A 105 -3.20 20.88 -20.98
N TYR A 106 -2.44 20.15 -21.81
CA TYR A 106 -1.98 18.82 -21.43
C TYR A 106 -1.04 18.86 -20.22
N LEU A 107 -0.15 19.87 -20.16
CA LEU A 107 0.76 20.04 -19.03
C LEU A 107 -0.02 20.31 -17.72
N SER A 108 -0.99 21.23 -17.75
CA SER A 108 -1.85 21.52 -16.60
C SER A 108 -2.72 20.32 -16.20
N GLY A 109 -3.22 19.55 -17.17
CA GLY A 109 -4.00 18.35 -16.93
C GLY A 109 -3.17 17.23 -16.29
N ALA A 110 -1.92 17.06 -16.74
CA ALA A 110 -1.00 16.09 -16.16
C ALA A 110 -0.69 16.41 -14.68
N VAL A 111 -0.45 17.67 -14.33
CA VAL A 111 -0.24 18.08 -12.92
C VAL A 111 -1.46 17.76 -12.04
N LEU A 112 -2.66 18.00 -12.56
CA LEU A 112 -3.89 17.69 -11.85
C LEU A 112 -4.05 16.17 -11.63
N TYR A 113 -3.82 15.40 -12.70
CA TYR A 113 -3.88 13.94 -12.66
C TYR A 113 -2.88 13.35 -11.66
N LEU A 114 -1.62 13.80 -11.70
CA LEU A 114 -0.58 13.34 -10.78
C LEU A 114 -0.90 13.71 -9.33
N GLY A 115 -1.44 14.91 -9.09
CA GLY A 115 -1.92 15.31 -7.75
C GLY A 115 -2.98 14.35 -7.20
N LEU A 116 -3.94 13.95 -8.03
CA LEU A 116 -4.98 12.98 -7.65
C LEU A 116 -4.40 11.57 -7.44
N THR A 117 -3.43 11.16 -8.27
CA THR A 117 -2.73 9.89 -8.13
C THR A 117 -1.96 9.82 -6.82
N ILE A 118 -1.24 10.87 -6.42
CA ILE A 118 -0.56 10.93 -5.12
C ILE A 118 -1.56 10.71 -3.98
N HIS A 119 -2.70 11.41 -4.01
CA HIS A 119 -3.73 11.26 -2.99
C HIS A 119 -4.25 9.82 -2.91
N THR A 120 -4.53 9.21 -4.07
CA THR A 120 -5.04 7.84 -4.18
C THR A 120 -4.02 6.82 -3.68
N VAL A 121 -2.76 6.95 -4.08
CA VAL A 121 -1.68 6.05 -3.63
C VAL A 121 -1.51 6.13 -2.11
N LEU A 122 -1.53 7.32 -1.52
CA LEU A 122 -1.42 7.48 -0.07
C LEU A 122 -2.61 6.85 0.69
N LEU A 123 -3.83 6.93 0.15
CA LEU A 123 -5.00 6.26 0.71
C LEU A 123 -4.86 4.74 0.67
N ILE A 124 -4.44 4.19 -0.47
CA ILE A 124 -4.22 2.75 -0.65
C ILE A 124 -3.10 2.28 0.27
N MET A 125 -1.99 3.02 0.35
CA MET A 125 -0.86 2.76 1.25
C MET A 125 -1.33 2.70 2.71
N GLY A 126 -2.19 3.63 3.14
CA GLY A 126 -2.76 3.63 4.48
C GLY A 126 -3.62 2.40 4.78
N LYS A 127 -4.47 2.00 3.82
CA LYS A 127 -5.29 0.77 3.93
C LYS A 127 -4.42 -0.48 4.00
N LEU A 128 -3.34 -0.53 3.22
CA LEU A 128 -2.42 -1.66 3.19
C LEU A 128 -1.66 -1.81 4.52
N VAL A 129 -1.12 -0.71 5.05
CA VAL A 129 -0.44 -0.70 6.36
C VAL A 129 -1.39 -1.13 7.48
N ALA A 130 -2.63 -0.66 7.48
CA ALA A 130 -3.63 -1.06 8.47
C ALA A 130 -3.93 -2.57 8.43
N LYS A 131 -4.08 -3.14 7.22
CA LYS A 131 -4.27 -4.59 7.05
C LYS A 131 -3.05 -5.39 7.50
N GLU A 132 -1.84 -4.93 7.18
CA GLU A 132 -0.61 -5.64 7.56
C GLU A 132 -0.41 -5.67 9.08
N VAL A 133 -0.72 -4.56 9.77
CA VAL A 133 -0.70 -4.52 11.25
C VAL A 133 -1.69 -5.53 11.83
N LEU A 134 -2.92 -5.58 11.31
CA LEU A 134 -3.96 -6.49 11.80
C LEU A 134 -3.58 -7.97 11.56
N CYS A 135 -3.01 -8.28 10.40
CA CYS A 135 -2.52 -9.61 10.07
C CYS A 135 -1.34 -10.02 10.97
N ARG A 136 -0.41 -9.11 11.26
CA ARG A 136 0.72 -9.37 12.17
C ARG A 136 0.27 -9.56 13.62
N SER A 137 -0.74 -8.82 14.07
CA SER A 137 -1.33 -9.01 15.40
C SER A 137 -2.01 -10.38 15.52
N ALA A 138 -2.83 -10.76 14.53
CA ALA A 138 -3.47 -12.08 14.52
C ALA A 138 -2.45 -13.23 14.45
N HIS A 139 -1.38 -13.09 13.65
CA HIS A 139 -0.31 -14.08 13.61
C HIS A 139 0.43 -14.18 14.94
N ASN A 140 0.74 -13.06 15.60
CA ASN A 140 1.40 -13.06 16.90
C ASN A 140 0.53 -13.65 18.01
N GLU A 141 -0.79 -13.46 17.94
CA GLU A 141 -1.74 -14.07 18.87
C GLU A 141 -1.79 -15.59 18.69
N ASN A 142 -1.99 -16.07 17.46
CA ASN A 142 -1.92 -17.50 17.15
C ASN A 142 -0.56 -18.13 17.50
N THR A 143 0.56 -17.44 17.23
CA THR A 143 1.89 -18.01 17.53
C THR A 143 2.14 -18.12 19.03
N LYS A 144 1.59 -17.21 19.84
CA LYS A 144 1.71 -17.28 21.30
C LYS A 144 0.84 -18.39 21.86
N ASP A 145 -0.40 -18.49 21.39
CA ASP A 145 -1.34 -19.54 21.78
C ASP A 145 -0.79 -20.92 21.41
N ASP A 146 -0.37 -21.10 20.15
CA ASP A 146 0.29 -22.32 19.66
C ASP A 146 1.56 -22.61 20.46
N SER A 147 2.38 -21.62 20.80
CA SER A 147 3.61 -21.84 21.56
C SER A 147 3.34 -22.27 23.00
N GLU A 148 2.33 -21.72 23.67
CA GLU A 148 1.96 -22.09 25.03
C GLU A 148 1.32 -23.49 25.05
N GLU A 149 0.42 -23.78 24.11
CA GLU A 149 -0.19 -25.10 23.94
C GLU A 149 0.85 -26.17 23.60
N ILE A 150 1.77 -25.90 22.67
CA ILE A 150 2.84 -26.85 22.30
C ILE A 150 3.72 -27.17 23.51
N VAL A 151 4.06 -26.18 24.34
CA VAL A 151 4.86 -26.40 25.56
C VAL A 151 4.10 -27.26 26.57
N ALA A 152 2.82 -26.96 26.81
CA ALA A 152 1.98 -27.74 27.72
C ALA A 152 1.77 -29.20 27.24
N LEU A 153 1.53 -29.40 25.94
CA LEU A 153 1.41 -30.73 25.34
C LEU A 153 2.72 -31.50 25.46
N LYS A 154 3.87 -30.86 25.21
CA LYS A 154 5.19 -31.51 25.30
C LYS A 154 5.51 -31.97 26.72
N GLU A 155 5.14 -31.18 27.73
CA GLU A 155 5.29 -31.58 29.12
C GLU A 155 4.35 -32.75 29.49
N THR A 156 3.13 -32.74 28.97
CA THR A 156 2.17 -33.84 29.15
C THR A 156 2.67 -35.14 28.53
N ILE A 157 3.22 -35.09 27.31
CA ILE A 157 3.84 -36.24 26.64
C ILE A 157 4.98 -36.80 27.51
N ARG A 158 5.86 -35.94 28.03
CA ARG A 158 6.95 -36.39 28.92
C ARG A 158 6.43 -37.09 30.18
N LYS A 159 5.37 -36.56 30.82
CA LYS A 159 4.74 -37.20 31.99
C LYS A 159 4.19 -38.59 31.63
N ARG A 160 3.50 -38.69 30.49
CA ARG A 160 2.96 -39.96 29.98
C ARG A 160 4.05 -40.98 29.63
N GLU A 161 5.16 -40.54 29.04
CA GLU A 161 6.30 -41.42 28.75
C GLU A 161 6.91 -42.03 30.02
N VAL A 162 7.05 -41.22 31.09
CA VAL A 162 7.55 -41.69 32.40
C VAL A 162 6.55 -42.67 33.04
N GLU A 163 5.25 -42.38 33.00
CA GLU A 163 4.21 -43.30 33.48
C GLU A 163 4.23 -44.63 32.73
N ILE A 164 4.33 -44.60 31.39
CA ILE A 164 4.42 -45.82 30.57
C ILE A 164 5.67 -46.63 30.92
N ALA A 165 6.81 -45.97 31.13
CA ALA A 165 8.05 -46.65 31.53
C ALA A 165 7.91 -47.31 32.92
N ALA A 166 7.29 -46.62 33.88
CA ALA A 166 7.03 -47.16 35.20
C ALA A 166 6.05 -48.35 35.16
N MET A 167 4.96 -48.24 34.39
CA MET A 167 3.99 -49.33 34.21
C MET A 167 4.64 -50.56 33.55
N LYS A 168 5.49 -50.36 32.53
CA LYS A 168 6.26 -51.47 31.93
C LYS A 168 7.11 -52.20 32.96
N LYS A 169 7.80 -51.46 33.83
CA LYS A 169 8.61 -52.03 34.92
C LYS A 169 7.76 -52.78 35.95
N GLN A 170 6.56 -52.28 36.26
CA GLN A 170 5.62 -52.97 37.15
C GLN A 170 5.11 -54.27 36.53
N ILE A 171 4.76 -54.27 35.24
CA ILE A 171 4.34 -55.48 34.51
C ILE A 171 5.45 -56.52 34.50
N GLU A 172 6.70 -56.13 34.21
CA GLU A 172 7.85 -57.05 34.28
C GLU A 172 8.06 -57.64 35.69
N GLY A 173 7.88 -56.82 36.72
CA GLY A 173 7.95 -57.28 38.12
C GLY A 173 6.86 -58.28 38.47
N VAL A 174 5.62 -58.02 38.05
CA VAL A 174 4.47 -58.92 38.24
C VAL A 174 4.66 -60.22 37.44
N GLN A 175 5.13 -60.15 36.20
CA GLN A 175 5.39 -61.31 35.36
C GLN A 175 6.44 -62.23 35.98
N LYS A 176 7.56 -61.66 36.47
CA LYS A 176 8.58 -62.43 37.20
C LYS A 176 8.04 -63.10 38.47
N ALA A 177 7.18 -62.40 39.22
CA ALA A 177 6.55 -62.97 40.40
C ALA A 177 5.60 -64.13 40.03
N TYR A 178 4.84 -63.98 38.95
CA TYR A 178 3.94 -65.02 38.44
C TYR A 178 4.70 -66.26 37.94
N ASP A 179 5.76 -66.08 37.14
CA ASP A 179 6.62 -67.17 36.65
C ASP A 179 7.32 -67.91 37.81
N GLY A 180 7.72 -67.18 38.86
CA GLY A 180 8.29 -67.77 40.07
C GLY A 180 7.27 -68.63 40.85
N LEU A 181 6.02 -68.19 40.91
CA LEU A 181 4.92 -68.93 41.53
C LEU A 181 4.56 -70.19 40.73
N SER A 182 4.53 -70.15 39.39
CA SER A 182 4.26 -71.35 38.59
C SER A 182 5.38 -72.39 38.74
N ALA A 183 6.65 -71.98 38.75
CA ALA A 183 7.79 -72.88 38.98
C ALA A 183 7.80 -73.50 40.39
N SER A 184 7.28 -72.79 41.40
CA SER A 184 7.13 -73.34 42.76
C SER A 184 5.94 -74.30 42.89
N SER A 185 4.87 -74.08 42.12
CA SER A 185 3.68 -74.93 42.12
C SER A 185 3.93 -76.29 41.45
N GLU A 186 4.76 -76.34 40.40
CA GLU A 186 5.19 -77.61 39.77
C GLU A 186 6.05 -78.47 40.71
N ARG A 187 6.76 -77.85 41.66
CA ARG A 187 7.59 -78.57 42.66
C ARG A 187 6.82 -79.12 43.85
N SER A 188 5.60 -78.66 44.10
CA SER A 188 4.79 -79.03 45.28
C SER A 188 3.91 -80.27 45.05
N LYS A 189 3.97 -80.91 43.87
CA LYS A 189 3.08 -82.03 43.52
C LYS A 189 3.70 -83.42 43.65
N ASP A 190 4.96 -83.50 44.08
CA ASP A 190 5.66 -84.73 44.46
C ASP A 190 6.10 -84.60 45.92
N ASP A 191 5.18 -84.87 46.86
CA ASP A 191 5.43 -85.38 48.23
C ASP A 191 4.09 -85.75 48.90
#